data_AF-A0AAD1B3A2-F1
#
_entry.id   AF-A0AAD1B3A2-F1
#
_cell.length_a   1.000
_cell.length_b   1.000
_cell.length_c   1.000
_cell.angle_alpha   90.00
_cell.angle_beta   90.00
_cell.angle_gamma   90.00
#
_symmetry.space_group_name_H-M   'P 1'
#
loop_
_entity.id
_entity.type
_entity.pdbx_description
1 polymer ?
#
loop_
_entity_poly.entity_id
_entity_poly.type
_entity_poly.pdbx_seq_one_letter_code
_entity_poly.pdbx_strand_id
1 'polypeptide(L)'
;MPASKGKSSASNHQGNATGLTRQLSPGRQIVLALLALLFLGLQARLWFGEGSLRHVAMLKKDVAVLKQSNAKLAERNQLMAADVNDLKRGTEAVEEIARKDLGMVRTGETFFLILEQPRGAE
;
A
#
# COMPACT_ATOMS: atom_id res chain seq x y z
N MET A 1 72.88 33.31 58.36
CA MET A 1 72.70 31.85 58.16
C MET A 1 71.65 31.35 59.15
N PRO A 2 70.96 30.22 58.87
CA PRO A 2 70.05 29.92 57.75
C PRO A 2 68.63 30.44 58.11
N ALA A 3 67.44 29.95 57.71
CA ALA A 3 66.92 29.05 56.66
C ALA A 3 65.62 29.73 56.12
N SER A 4 65.12 29.62 54.88
CA SER A 4 65.05 28.56 53.84
C SER A 4 63.81 27.64 53.91
N LYS A 5 63.17 27.47 52.73
CA LYS A 5 61.93 26.73 52.39
C LYS A 5 60.63 27.41 52.86
N GLY A 6 59.69 27.80 51.99
CA GLY A 6 59.51 27.48 50.57
C GLY A 6 58.60 26.25 50.40
N LYS A 7 57.31 26.52 50.15
CA LYS A 7 56.33 25.56 49.65
C LYS A 7 55.45 26.25 48.61
N SER A 8 55.88 26.17 47.35
CA SER A 8 54.97 26.27 46.21
C SER A 8 54.52 24.86 45.87
N SER A 9 53.23 24.61 45.95
CA SER A 9 52.52 23.44 45.38
C SER A 9 51.04 23.85 45.32
N ALA A 10 50.50 24.25 44.18
CA ALA A 10 50.18 23.41 43.01
C ALA A 10 48.99 22.47 43.29
N SER A 11 47.79 23.05 43.33
CA SER A 11 46.48 22.42 43.11
C SER A 11 45.41 23.54 43.10
N ASN A 12 44.30 23.47 42.34
CA ASN A 12 44.03 22.70 41.12
C ASN A 12 42.99 23.48 40.28
N HIS A 13 42.83 23.08 39.03
CA HIS A 13 41.81 23.51 38.08
C HIS A 13 40.38 23.60 38.63
N GLN A 14 39.72 24.70 38.24
CA GLN A 14 38.44 24.71 37.49
C GLN A 14 37.15 24.21 38.16
N GLY A 15 36.05 24.90 37.82
CA GLY A 15 34.72 24.70 38.41
C GLY A 15 34.54 25.65 39.58
N ASN A 16 33.63 26.62 39.51
CA ASN A 16 32.21 26.34 39.31
C ASN A 16 31.44 27.51 38.67
N ALA A 17 30.96 27.31 37.43
CA ALA A 17 30.00 28.22 36.78
C ALA A 17 28.56 28.10 37.37
N THR A 18 28.42 27.82 38.66
CA THR A 18 27.14 27.63 39.35
C THR A 18 26.61 28.93 39.96
N GLY A 19 26.74 30.04 39.23
CA GLY A 19 26.25 31.36 39.62
C GLY A 19 24.83 31.70 39.14
N LEU A 20 24.20 30.84 38.31
CA LEU A 20 22.96 31.19 37.59
C LEU A 20 21.65 30.70 38.22
N THR A 21 21.66 29.80 39.20
CA THR A 21 20.41 29.27 39.83
C THR A 21 19.98 30.11 41.04
N ARG A 22 19.98 31.43 40.88
CA ARG A 22 19.49 32.38 41.90
C ARG A 22 17.99 32.20 42.11
N GLN A 23 17.63 31.51 43.20
CA GLN A 23 16.28 31.34 43.75
C GLN A 23 15.15 31.17 42.70
N LEU A 24 15.03 29.97 42.14
CA LEU A 24 13.82 29.59 41.43
C LEU A 24 12.68 29.45 42.46
N SER A 25 11.63 30.26 42.32
CA SER A 25 10.43 30.10 43.13
C SER A 25 9.83 28.69 42.90
N PRO A 26 9.29 28.03 43.94
CA PRO A 26 8.75 26.67 43.81
C PRO A 26 7.63 26.60 42.76
N GLY A 27 6.85 27.66 42.60
CA GLY A 27 5.84 27.79 41.54
C GLY A 27 6.41 27.67 40.12
N ARG A 28 7.60 28.22 39.83
CA ARG A 28 8.22 28.09 38.50
C ARG A 28 8.55 26.64 38.17
N GLN A 29 9.03 25.88 39.16
CA GLN A 29 9.37 24.46 38.98
C GLN A 29 8.13 23.60 38.74
N ILE A 30 7.02 23.89 39.44
CA ILE A 30 5.73 23.21 39.23
C ILE A 30 5.20 23.46 37.82
N VAL A 31 5.23 24.72 37.34
CA VAL A 31 4.82 25.09 35.98
C VAL A 31 5.68 24.40 34.92
N LEU A 32 7.00 24.38 35.10
CA LEU A 32 7.92 23.68 34.18
C LEU A 32 7.70 22.16 34.19
N ALA A 33 7.43 21.55 35.34
CA ALA A 33 7.11 20.12 35.45
C ALA A 33 5.79 19.77 34.74
N LEU A 34 4.76 20.61 34.89
CA LEU A 34 3.47 20.48 34.16
C LEU A 34 3.66 20.60 32.64
N LEU A 35 4.43 21.59 32.18
CA LEU A 35 4.77 21.76 30.76
C LEU A 35 5.57 20.57 30.21
N ALA A 36 6.55 20.06 30.96
CA ALA A 36 7.31 18.88 30.58
C ALA A 36 6.44 17.62 30.51
N LEU A 37 5.54 17.42 31.48
CA LEU A 37 4.59 16.30 31.49
C LEU A 37 3.62 16.36 30.30
N LEU A 38 3.06 17.54 30.01
CA LEU A 38 2.19 17.77 28.86
C LEU A 38 2.93 17.53 27.54
N PHE A 39 4.16 18.03 27.42
CA PHE A 39 5.01 17.81 26.25
C PHE A 39 5.34 16.32 26.05
N LEU A 40 5.74 15.61 27.11
CA LEU A 40 5.96 14.16 27.07
C LEU A 40 4.69 13.39 26.68
N GLY A 41 3.52 13.78 27.20
CA GLY A 41 2.22 13.22 26.82
C GLY A 41 1.88 13.45 25.34
N LEU A 42 2.22 14.63 24.79
CA LEU A 42 2.07 14.95 23.38
C LEU A 42 3.06 14.16 22.50
N GLN A 43 4.32 14.00 22.90
CA GLN A 43 5.30 13.16 22.19
C GLN A 43 4.87 11.68 22.20
N ALA A 44 4.38 11.18 23.34
CA ALA A 44 3.79 9.85 23.43
C ALA A 44 2.55 9.73 22.52
N ARG A 45 1.64 10.71 22.50
CA ARG A 45 0.50 10.72 21.57
C ARG A 45 0.95 10.78 20.10
N LEU A 46 2.05 11.45 19.77
CA LEU A 46 2.60 11.45 18.41
C LEU A 46 3.17 10.08 18.01
N TRP A 47 3.79 9.36 18.96
CA TRP A 47 4.35 8.02 18.73
C TRP A 47 3.31 6.88 18.82
N PHE A 48 2.19 7.08 19.52
CA PHE A 48 1.21 6.01 19.82
C PHE A 48 -0.26 6.32 19.44
N GLY A 49 -0.62 7.57 19.14
CA GLY A 49 -2.00 7.99 18.90
C GLY A 49 -2.35 8.14 17.41
N GLU A 50 -3.43 7.46 16.99
CA GLU A 50 -4.24 7.54 15.75
C GLU A 50 -3.56 7.56 14.36
N GLY A 51 -2.34 8.07 14.21
CA GLY A 51 -1.51 8.01 13.00
C GLY A 51 -0.19 7.25 13.19
N SER A 52 0.02 6.61 14.35
CA SER A 52 1.24 5.87 14.67
C SER A 52 1.54 4.76 13.65
N LEU A 53 2.83 4.57 13.36
CA LEU A 53 3.39 3.59 12.40
C LEU A 53 2.80 2.18 12.52
N ARG A 54 2.30 1.78 13.70
CA ARG A 54 1.68 0.46 13.91
C ARG A 54 0.34 0.29 13.20
N HIS A 55 -0.50 1.32 13.12
CA HIS A 55 -1.80 1.21 12.45
C HIS A 55 -1.63 1.19 10.92
N VAL A 56 -0.74 2.04 10.40
CA VAL A 56 -0.35 2.04 8.97
C VAL A 56 0.34 0.75 8.56
N ALA A 57 1.16 0.14 9.42
CA ALA A 57 1.81 -1.15 9.15
C ALA A 57 0.80 -2.31 9.04
N MET A 58 -0.22 -2.33 9.90
CA MET A 58 -1.28 -3.35 9.85
C MET A 58 -2.13 -3.19 8.58
N LEU A 59 -2.61 -1.98 8.30
CA LEU A 59 -3.44 -1.69 7.12
C LEU A 59 -2.67 -1.91 5.79
N LYS A 60 -1.35 -1.63 5.75
CA LYS A 60 -0.49 -1.99 4.61
C LYS A 60 -0.36 -3.51 4.41
N LYS A 61 -0.38 -4.30 5.48
CA LYS A 61 -0.28 -5.76 5.40
C LYS A 61 -1.56 -6.37 4.80
N ASP A 62 -2.72 -5.86 5.20
CA ASP A 62 -4.01 -6.32 4.67
C ASP A 62 -4.18 -5.95 3.19
N VAL A 63 -3.75 -4.74 2.80
CA VAL A 63 -3.70 -4.30 1.39
C VAL A 63 -2.77 -5.19 0.54
N ALA A 64 -1.66 -5.69 1.09
CA ALA A 64 -0.76 -6.59 0.38
C ALA A 64 -1.43 -7.97 0.11
N VAL A 65 -2.12 -8.53 1.11
CA VAL A 65 -2.86 -9.80 0.97
C VAL A 65 -3.99 -9.67 -0.05
N LEU A 66 -4.78 -8.58 0.00
CA LEU A 66 -5.86 -8.34 -0.96
C LEU A 66 -5.34 -8.20 -2.40
N LYS A 67 -4.20 -7.51 -2.60
CA LYS A 67 -3.57 -7.39 -3.93
C LYS A 67 -3.12 -8.75 -4.48
N GLN A 68 -2.53 -9.61 -3.65
CA GLN A 68 -2.10 -10.95 -4.07
C GLN A 68 -3.29 -11.84 -4.45
N SER A 69 -4.40 -11.78 -3.68
CA SER A 69 -5.64 -12.50 -4.00
C SER A 69 -6.24 -12.01 -5.32
N ASN A 70 -6.38 -10.70 -5.50
CA ASN A 70 -6.92 -10.12 -6.74
C ASN A 70 -6.08 -10.44 -7.98
N ALA A 71 -4.75 -10.48 -7.87
CA ALA A 71 -3.87 -10.89 -8.98
C ALA A 71 -4.17 -12.34 -9.42
N LYS A 72 -4.30 -13.27 -8.46
CA LYS A 72 -4.64 -14.68 -8.74
C LYS A 72 -6.05 -14.85 -9.32
N LEU A 73 -7.02 -14.03 -8.90
CA LEU A 73 -8.36 -14.04 -9.48
C LEU A 73 -8.36 -13.47 -10.91
N ALA A 74 -7.59 -12.41 -11.17
CA ALA A 74 -7.46 -11.82 -12.50
C ALA A 74 -6.84 -12.79 -13.51
N GLU A 75 -5.76 -13.50 -13.14
CA GLU A 75 -5.14 -14.54 -13.94
C GLU A 75 -6.13 -15.67 -14.31
N ARG A 76 -6.86 -16.19 -13.33
CA ARG A 76 -7.89 -17.22 -13.55
C ARG A 76 -9.04 -16.72 -14.43
N ASN A 77 -9.47 -15.48 -14.28
CA ASN A 77 -10.50 -14.88 -15.12
C ASN A 77 -10.02 -14.67 -16.57
N GLN A 78 -8.75 -14.33 -16.79
CA GLN A 78 -8.18 -14.23 -18.13
C GLN A 78 -8.15 -15.60 -18.82
N LEU A 79 -7.74 -16.66 -18.10
CA LEU A 79 -7.77 -18.03 -18.63
C LEU A 79 -9.21 -18.46 -18.97
N MET A 80 -10.16 -18.34 -18.04
CA MET A 80 -11.56 -18.72 -18.30
C MET A 80 -12.21 -17.87 -19.41
N ALA A 81 -11.81 -16.61 -19.59
CA ALA A 81 -12.27 -15.77 -20.69
C ALA A 81 -11.67 -16.21 -22.04
N ALA A 82 -10.43 -16.69 -22.05
CA ALA A 82 -9.81 -17.30 -23.23
C ALA A 82 -10.50 -18.62 -23.59
N ASP A 83 -10.74 -19.51 -22.62
CA ASP A 83 -11.46 -20.77 -22.81
C ASP A 83 -12.87 -20.53 -23.39
N VAL A 84 -13.63 -19.58 -22.83
CA VAL A 84 -14.97 -19.22 -23.35
C VAL A 84 -14.92 -18.66 -24.78
N ASN A 85 -13.85 -17.94 -25.14
CA ASN A 85 -13.67 -17.43 -26.50
C ASN A 85 -13.33 -18.56 -27.49
N ASP A 86 -12.44 -19.48 -27.09
CA ASP A 86 -12.07 -20.64 -27.89
C ASP A 86 -13.26 -21.58 -28.13
N LEU A 87 -14.04 -21.88 -27.08
CA LEU A 87 -15.29 -22.65 -27.19
C LEU A 87 -16.29 -22.00 -28.16
N LYS A 88 -16.49 -20.68 -28.08
CA LYS A 88 -17.38 -19.95 -28.99
C LYS A 88 -16.92 -20.04 -30.44
N ARG A 89 -15.63 -19.76 -30.70
CA ARG A 89 -15.02 -19.85 -32.03
C ARG A 89 -15.09 -21.26 -32.61
N GLY A 90 -14.87 -22.28 -31.78
CA GLY A 90 -15.06 -23.68 -32.15
C GLY A 90 -16.51 -23.97 -32.56
N THR A 91 -17.50 -23.49 -31.81
CA THR A 91 -18.92 -23.67 -32.19
C THR A 91 -19.31 -22.89 -33.44
N GLU A 92 -18.80 -21.67 -33.64
CA GLU A 92 -19.04 -20.85 -34.83
C GLU A 92 -18.49 -21.53 -36.10
N ALA A 93 -17.26 -22.08 -36.03
CA ALA A 93 -16.66 -22.82 -37.13
C ALA A 93 -17.43 -24.10 -37.50
N VAL A 94 -17.98 -24.81 -36.51
CA VAL A 94 -18.86 -25.97 -36.75
C VAL A 94 -20.20 -25.56 -37.34
N GLU A 95 -20.78 -24.43 -36.92
CA GLU A 95 -22.02 -23.87 -37.50
C GLU A 95 -21.81 -23.42 -38.96
N GLU A 96 -20.64 -22.89 -39.32
CA GLU A 96 -20.29 -22.56 -40.71
C GLU A 96 -20.25 -23.80 -41.60
N ILE A 97 -19.53 -24.86 -41.20
CA ILE A 97 -19.46 -26.13 -41.93
C ILE A 97 -20.86 -26.76 -42.06
N ALA A 98 -21.65 -26.75 -40.97
CA ALA A 98 -23.01 -27.27 -40.95
C ALA A 98 -23.93 -26.57 -41.98
N ARG A 99 -23.86 -25.23 -42.08
CA ARG A 99 -24.66 -24.48 -43.06
C ARG A 99 -24.13 -24.61 -44.49
N LYS A 100 -22.81 -24.57 -44.68
CA LYS A 100 -22.17 -24.49 -45.99
C LYS A 100 -22.10 -25.83 -46.72
N ASP A 101 -21.67 -26.89 -46.02
CA ASP A 101 -21.35 -28.18 -46.64
C ASP A 101 -22.49 -29.19 -46.49
N LEU A 102 -23.27 -29.09 -45.41
CA LEU A 102 -24.40 -29.99 -45.12
C LEU A 102 -25.78 -29.34 -45.34
N GLY A 103 -25.84 -28.05 -45.65
CA GLY A 103 -27.10 -27.32 -45.84
C GLY A 103 -28.02 -27.34 -44.63
N MET A 104 -27.49 -27.55 -43.42
CA MET A 104 -28.31 -27.69 -42.21
C MET A 104 -28.84 -26.34 -41.75
N VAL A 105 -30.15 -26.30 -41.53
CA VAL A 105 -30.92 -25.10 -41.16
C VAL A 105 -31.48 -25.29 -39.75
N ARG A 106 -31.38 -24.26 -38.90
CA ARG A 106 -31.82 -24.33 -37.49
C ARG A 106 -33.34 -24.42 -37.38
N THR A 107 -33.84 -25.18 -36.41
CA THR A 107 -35.28 -25.29 -36.16
C THR A 107 -35.86 -23.91 -35.82
N GLY A 108 -36.73 -23.39 -36.69
CA GLY A 108 -37.39 -22.09 -36.53
C GLY A 108 -36.73 -20.89 -37.23
N GLU A 109 -35.62 -21.07 -37.97
CA GLU A 109 -35.07 -20.00 -38.82
C GLU A 109 -35.69 -20.00 -40.23
N THR A 110 -35.84 -18.81 -40.85
CA THR A 110 -36.32 -18.68 -42.23
C THR A 110 -35.12 -18.55 -43.17
N PHE A 111 -34.88 -19.58 -43.97
CA PHE A 111 -33.75 -19.65 -44.89
C PHE A 111 -34.14 -19.13 -46.29
N PHE A 112 -33.35 -18.19 -46.82
CA PHE A 112 -33.55 -17.61 -48.15
C PHE A 112 -32.45 -18.10 -49.10
N LEU A 113 -32.82 -18.91 -50.09
CA LEU A 113 -31.91 -19.32 -51.16
C LEU A 113 -32.11 -18.39 -52.37
N ILE A 114 -31.08 -17.65 -52.74
CA ILE A 114 -31.11 -16.77 -53.92
C ILE A 114 -30.83 -17.62 -55.15
N LEU A 115 -31.88 -17.92 -55.92
CA LEU A 115 -31.73 -18.55 -57.23
C LEU A 115 -31.39 -17.46 -58.25
N GLU A 116 -30.17 -17.49 -58.78
CA GLU A 116 -29.82 -16.68 -59.95
C GLU A 116 -30.68 -17.15 -61.13
N GLN A 117 -31.56 -16.27 -61.60
CA GLN A 117 -32.39 -16.58 -62.77
C GLN A 117 -31.45 -16.85 -63.96
N PRO A 118 -31.60 -17.97 -64.67
CA PRO A 118 -30.79 -18.23 -65.85
C PRO A 118 -31.04 -17.11 -66.86
N ARG A 119 -30.02 -16.30 -67.11
CA ARG A 119 -30.07 -15.30 -68.18
C ARG A 119 -30.38 -16.05 -69.46
N GLY A 120 -31.46 -15.64 -70.13
CA GLY A 120 -32.18 -16.48 -71.08
C GLY A 120 -31.30 -17.09 -72.16
N ALA A 121 -31.69 -18.29 -72.61
CA ALA A 121 -31.24 -18.79 -73.88
C ALA A 121 -31.78 -17.88 -74.99
N GLU A 122 -30.87 -17.33 -75.79
CA GLU A 122 -31.08 -16.79 -77.13
C GLU A 122 -30.18 -17.54 -78.11
#